data_AF-A0AAU1CMP5-F1
#
_entry.id   AF-A0AAU1CMP5-F1
#
_cell.length_a   1.000
_cell.length_b   1.000
_cell.length_c   1.000
_cell.angle_alpha   90.00
_cell.angle_beta   90.00
_cell.angle_gamma   90.00
#
_symmetry.space_group_name_H-M   'P 1'
#
loop_
_entity.id
_entity.type
_entity.pdbx_description
1 polymer ?
#
loop_
_entity_poly.entity_id
_entity_poly.type
_entity_poly.pdbx_seq_one_letter_code
_entity_poly.pdbx_strand_id
1 'polypeptide(L)'
;MTQPTTEPSRPEGMPEPPPEILAAARHAPEHWLHLTDPAWSGDGPPPDWAVVGRWRTGRNGEIEEWEENELYRPSPEALDWPPPLDPVDGAVQRTVTGYGPEDEVPRALADSDIVVLLGADGTPRVATTPDGTIAVPVTTPASDGRAAELPAHSVVSAAELLDLLDRRPESTELLYLSPTAPVSLVVEAAALRHALGRAAGGPAAATGL
;
A
#
# COMPACT_ATOMS: atom_id res chain seq x y z
N MET A 1 -7.41 -40.00 43.27
CA MET A 1 -7.26 -38.53 43.27
C MET A 1 -6.26 -38.21 42.18
N THR A 2 -6.74 -37.77 41.02
CA THR A 2 -5.89 -37.39 39.88
C THR A 2 -5.81 -35.87 39.91
N GLN A 3 -4.62 -35.31 40.15
CA GLN A 3 -4.46 -33.86 40.11
C GLN A 3 -4.68 -33.36 38.67
N PRO A 4 -5.40 -32.26 38.46
CA PRO A 4 -5.43 -31.62 37.14
C PRO A 4 -4.01 -31.12 36.84
N THR A 5 -3.48 -31.52 35.69
CA THR A 5 -2.26 -30.94 35.14
C THR A 5 -2.60 -29.50 34.77
N THR A 6 -2.08 -28.53 35.52
CA THR A 6 -2.09 -27.13 35.11
C THR A 6 -1.19 -27.04 33.89
N GLU A 7 -1.79 -26.99 32.70
CA GLU A 7 -1.09 -26.55 31.48
C GLU A 7 -0.49 -25.17 31.78
N PRO A 8 0.79 -24.92 31.40
CA PRO A 8 1.37 -23.60 31.57
C PRO A 8 0.55 -22.61 30.74
N SER A 9 -0.25 -21.80 31.41
CA SER A 9 -1.02 -20.73 30.79
C SER A 9 -0.05 -19.75 30.15
N ARG A 10 -0.12 -19.66 28.83
CA ARG A 10 0.57 -18.65 28.03
C ARG A 10 0.26 -17.23 28.57
N PRO A 11 1.23 -16.31 28.65
CA PRO A 11 0.95 -14.93 29.03
C PRO A 11 -0.09 -14.28 28.11
N GLU A 12 -1.05 -13.59 28.73
CA GLU A 12 -2.18 -12.92 28.09
C GLU A 12 -1.70 -11.79 27.17
N GLY A 13 -2.25 -11.70 25.94
CA GLY A 13 -1.85 -10.68 24.94
C GLY A 13 -0.79 -11.11 23.93
N MET A 14 -0.26 -12.34 24.02
CA MET A 14 0.67 -12.87 23.02
C MET A 14 -0.05 -13.41 21.77
N PRO A 15 0.33 -13.00 20.54
CA PRO A 15 -0.22 -13.58 19.34
C PRO A 15 0.06 -15.09 19.26
N GLU A 16 -0.89 -15.85 18.70
CA GLU A 16 -0.72 -17.28 18.52
C GLU A 16 0.38 -17.55 17.46
N PRO A 17 1.50 -18.18 17.83
CA PRO A 17 2.56 -18.49 16.89
C PRO A 17 2.05 -19.53 15.89
N PRO A 18 2.28 -19.29 14.59
CA PRO A 18 1.98 -20.28 13.56
C PRO A 18 2.68 -21.63 13.82
N PRO A 19 2.13 -22.76 13.31
CA PRO A 19 2.71 -24.09 13.49
C PRO A 19 4.20 -24.20 13.11
N GLU A 20 4.61 -23.49 12.07
CA GLU A 20 6.00 -23.39 11.60
C GLU A 20 6.92 -22.72 12.62
N ILE A 21 6.44 -21.70 13.34
CA ILE A 21 7.18 -21.05 14.42
C ILE A 21 7.30 -21.99 15.62
N LEU A 22 6.23 -22.72 15.95
CA LEU A 22 6.28 -23.75 17.01
C LEU A 22 7.27 -24.87 16.67
N ALA A 23 7.35 -25.27 15.40
CA ALA A 23 8.32 -26.26 14.94
C ALA A 23 9.75 -25.70 15.05
N ALA A 24 9.99 -24.47 14.60
CA ALA A 24 11.27 -23.79 14.69
C ALA A 24 11.74 -23.62 16.15
N ALA A 25 10.83 -23.29 17.06
CA ALA A 25 11.12 -23.07 18.48
C ALA A 25 11.76 -24.30 19.15
N ARG A 26 11.32 -25.51 18.79
CA ARG A 26 11.91 -26.78 19.29
C ARG A 26 13.37 -26.96 18.90
N HIS A 27 13.81 -26.30 17.83
CA HIS A 27 15.18 -26.36 17.31
C HIS A 27 16.05 -25.16 17.71
N ALA A 28 15.46 -24.13 18.33
CA ALA A 28 16.13 -22.90 18.72
C ALA A 28 15.81 -22.55 20.18
N PRO A 29 16.31 -23.31 21.18
CA PRO A 29 16.09 -23.01 22.60
C PRO A 29 16.89 -21.77 23.04
N GLU A 30 16.33 -20.94 23.92
CA GLU A 30 16.95 -19.68 24.38
C GLU A 30 17.25 -18.68 23.24
N HIS A 31 16.37 -18.61 22.22
CA HIS A 31 16.48 -17.72 21.06
C HIS A 31 15.23 -16.84 20.89
N TRP A 32 15.37 -15.82 20.05
CA TRP A 32 14.25 -14.98 19.60
C TRP A 32 13.81 -15.38 18.19
N LEU A 33 12.50 -15.58 18.01
CA LEU A 33 11.87 -15.88 16.72
C LEU A 33 10.98 -14.70 16.30
N HIS A 34 11.27 -14.11 15.15
CA HIS A 34 10.56 -12.92 14.67
C HIS A 34 9.27 -13.29 13.92
N LEU A 35 8.21 -12.51 14.14
CA LEU A 35 7.03 -12.49 13.29
C LEU A 35 7.19 -11.36 12.28
N THR A 36 7.25 -11.68 11.00
CA THR A 36 7.35 -10.69 9.91
C THR A 36 5.97 -10.43 9.35
N ASP A 37 5.66 -9.18 8.99
CA ASP A 37 4.43 -8.84 8.29
C ASP A 37 4.39 -9.58 6.93
N PRO A 38 3.33 -10.35 6.62
CA PRO A 38 3.21 -11.09 5.36
C PRO A 38 3.30 -10.22 4.09
N ALA A 39 3.00 -8.92 4.19
CA ALA A 39 3.09 -8.01 3.06
C ALA A 39 4.53 -7.65 2.66
N TRP A 40 5.52 -7.93 3.53
CA TRP A 40 6.92 -7.71 3.20
C TRP A 40 7.47 -8.80 2.27
N SER A 41 8.08 -8.39 1.15
CA SER A 41 8.51 -9.29 0.05
C SER A 41 9.95 -9.08 -0.42
N GLY A 42 10.82 -8.56 0.46
CA GLY A 42 12.23 -8.28 0.13
C GLY A 42 13.14 -9.51 0.16
N ASP A 43 14.32 -9.37 -0.45
CA ASP A 43 15.39 -10.37 -0.33
C ASP A 43 16.16 -10.21 0.98
N GLY A 44 16.52 -11.33 1.61
CA GLY A 44 17.34 -11.36 2.82
C GLY A 44 16.52 -11.26 4.12
N PRO A 45 17.14 -10.81 5.24
CA PRO A 45 16.40 -10.61 6.48
C PRO A 45 15.47 -9.40 6.38
N PRO A 46 14.26 -9.46 6.96
CA PRO A 46 13.35 -8.32 7.00
C PRO A 46 13.98 -7.16 7.77
N PRO A 47 13.78 -5.90 7.31
CA PRO A 47 14.15 -4.73 8.08
C PRO A 47 13.28 -4.64 9.34
N ASP A 48 13.80 -3.99 10.38
CA ASP A 48 13.10 -3.91 11.67
C ASP A 48 11.66 -3.36 11.56
N TRP A 49 11.40 -2.41 10.65
CA TRP A 49 10.05 -1.85 10.49
C TRP A 49 9.02 -2.86 9.93
N ALA A 50 9.45 -3.95 9.31
CA ALA A 50 8.58 -5.00 8.76
C ALA A 50 8.35 -6.16 9.76
N VAL A 51 8.98 -6.12 10.92
CA VAL A 51 8.82 -7.13 11.97
C VAL A 51 7.71 -6.69 12.91
N VAL A 52 6.67 -7.51 13.08
CA VAL A 52 5.55 -7.25 13.99
C VAL A 52 6.00 -7.32 15.46
N GLY A 53 6.88 -8.28 15.74
CA GLY A 53 7.43 -8.53 17.07
C GLY A 53 8.18 -9.85 17.11
N ARG A 54 8.47 -10.33 18.32
CA ARG A 54 9.26 -11.55 18.49
C ARG A 54 8.84 -12.39 19.70
N TRP A 55 8.92 -13.70 19.53
CA TRP A 55 8.75 -14.69 20.59
C TRP A 55 10.09 -15.10 21.17
N ARG A 56 10.19 -15.18 22.50
CA ARG A 56 11.34 -15.79 23.18
C ARG A 56 11.07 -17.27 23.42
N THR A 57 12.02 -18.11 23.09
CA THR A 57 11.98 -19.52 23.43
C THR A 57 12.74 -19.81 24.73
N GLY A 58 12.19 -20.71 25.53
CA GLY A 58 12.80 -21.26 26.72
C GLY A 58 13.84 -22.33 26.43
N ARG A 59 14.41 -22.91 27.49
CA ARG A 59 15.44 -23.98 27.39
C ARG A 59 14.95 -25.26 26.73
N ASN A 60 13.65 -25.53 26.82
CA ASN A 60 12.99 -26.67 26.20
C ASN A 60 12.48 -26.38 24.78
N GLY A 61 12.69 -25.16 24.26
CA GLY A 61 12.16 -24.72 22.97
C GLY A 61 10.66 -24.41 22.99
N GLU A 62 10.05 -24.25 24.17
CA GLU A 62 8.70 -23.70 24.30
C GLU A 62 8.74 -22.17 24.24
N ILE A 63 7.65 -21.55 23.78
CA ILE A 63 7.57 -20.09 23.72
C ILE A 63 7.10 -19.55 25.07
N GLU A 64 7.92 -18.69 25.68
CA GLU A 64 7.71 -18.19 27.04
C GLU A 64 7.27 -16.72 27.08
N GLU A 65 7.67 -15.92 26.09
CA GLU A 65 7.50 -14.46 26.10
C GLU A 65 7.25 -13.91 24.70
N TRP A 66 6.53 -12.79 24.62
CA TRP A 66 6.36 -11.97 23.42
C TRP A 66 6.80 -10.54 23.68
N GLU A 67 7.52 -9.99 22.71
CA GLU A 67 7.92 -8.59 22.68
C GLU A 67 7.38 -7.94 21.40
N GLU A 68 6.54 -6.92 21.58
CA GLU A 68 6.08 -6.08 20.48
C GLU A 68 7.23 -5.22 19.95
N ASN A 69 7.24 -4.99 18.64
CA ASN A 69 8.22 -4.11 18.04
C ASN A 69 7.66 -2.69 17.87
N GLU A 70 8.18 -1.73 18.63
CA GLU A 70 7.76 -0.32 18.54
C GLU A 70 8.10 0.34 17.18
N LEU A 71 9.01 -0.25 16.41
CA LEU A 71 9.37 0.25 15.07
C LEU A 71 8.48 -0.31 13.96
N TYR A 72 7.59 -1.25 14.28
CA TYR A 72 6.72 -1.90 13.32
C TYR A 72 5.84 -0.87 12.58
N ARG A 73 5.81 -0.99 11.25
CA ARG A 73 4.91 -0.25 10.36
C ARG A 73 3.88 -1.22 9.81
N PRO A 74 2.61 -1.13 10.24
CA PRO A 74 1.57 -2.05 9.79
C PRO A 74 1.31 -1.97 8.29
N SER A 75 1.18 -3.12 7.63
CA SER A 75 0.64 -3.23 6.27
C SER A 75 -0.86 -2.86 6.21
N PRO A 76 -1.43 -2.65 5.01
CA PRO A 76 -2.86 -2.40 4.85
C PRO A 76 -3.73 -3.48 5.51
N GLU A 77 -3.35 -4.74 5.34
CA GLU A 77 -4.06 -5.89 5.92
C GLU A 77 -3.98 -5.89 7.45
N ALA A 78 -2.81 -5.57 8.02
CA ALA A 78 -2.65 -5.43 9.46
C ALA A 78 -3.39 -4.22 10.07
N LEU A 79 -3.77 -3.25 9.24
CA LEU A 79 -4.65 -2.13 9.62
C LEU A 79 -6.14 -2.43 9.42
N ASP A 80 -6.49 -3.68 9.08
CA ASP A 80 -7.85 -4.10 8.73
C ASP A 80 -8.46 -3.28 7.57
N TRP A 81 -7.63 -2.81 6.64
CA TRP A 81 -8.13 -2.13 5.45
C TRP A 81 -8.83 -3.11 4.51
N PRO A 82 -9.87 -2.66 3.78
CA PRO A 82 -10.51 -3.51 2.79
C PRO A 82 -9.51 -3.89 1.68
N PRO A 83 -9.66 -5.09 1.09
CA PRO A 83 -8.89 -5.47 -0.10
C PRO A 83 -9.02 -4.40 -1.19
N PRO A 84 -7.95 -4.15 -1.95
CA PRO A 84 -7.95 -3.11 -2.96
C PRO A 84 -8.98 -3.39 -4.05
N LEU A 85 -9.71 -2.36 -4.47
CA LEU A 85 -10.76 -2.49 -5.49
C LEU A 85 -10.19 -2.61 -6.91
N ASP A 86 -9.01 -2.05 -7.13
CA ASP A 86 -8.31 -2.05 -8.41
C ASP A 86 -6.78 -1.89 -8.20
N PRO A 87 -5.95 -2.00 -9.26
CA PRO A 87 -4.49 -1.88 -9.13
C PRO A 87 -4.00 -0.52 -8.61
N VAL A 88 -4.72 0.57 -8.90
CA VAL A 88 -4.36 1.92 -8.43
C VAL A 88 -4.63 2.03 -6.94
N ASP A 89 -5.77 1.54 -6.48
CA ASP A 89 -6.09 1.46 -5.06
C ASP A 89 -5.06 0.64 -4.29
N GLY A 90 -4.67 -0.54 -4.81
CA GLY A 90 -3.62 -1.36 -4.21
C GLY A 90 -2.27 -0.64 -4.13
N ALA A 91 -1.89 0.11 -5.16
CA ALA A 91 -0.67 0.91 -5.17
C ALA A 91 -0.73 2.05 -4.12
N VAL A 92 -1.88 2.72 -3.98
CA VAL A 92 -2.07 3.76 -2.95
C VAL A 92 -1.94 3.17 -1.55
N GLN A 93 -2.63 2.06 -1.28
CA GLN A 93 -2.59 1.43 0.03
C GLN A 93 -1.17 1.04 0.44
N ARG A 94 -0.41 0.42 -0.47
CA ARG A 94 0.99 0.05 -0.25
C ARG A 94 1.91 1.27 -0.10
N THR A 95 1.71 2.30 -0.90
CA THR A 95 2.55 3.52 -0.83
C THR A 95 2.39 4.23 0.50
N VAL A 96 1.14 4.40 0.98
CA VAL A 96 0.87 5.10 2.25
C VAL A 96 1.39 4.32 3.46
N THR A 97 1.38 3.00 3.40
CA THR A 97 1.94 2.13 4.45
C THR A 97 3.45 1.90 4.31
N GLY A 98 4.07 2.35 3.21
CA GLY A 98 5.50 2.19 2.95
C GLY A 98 5.91 0.81 2.43
N TYR A 99 4.94 -0.02 2.02
CA TYR A 99 5.15 -1.36 1.45
C TYR A 99 5.28 -1.35 -0.09
N GLY A 100 5.02 -0.22 -0.74
CA GLY A 100 5.12 -0.04 -2.19
C GLY A 100 6.30 0.84 -2.59
N PRO A 101 6.89 0.66 -3.79
CA PRO A 101 7.88 1.60 -4.31
C PRO A 101 7.25 2.97 -4.56
N GLU A 102 8.04 4.04 -4.43
CA GLU A 102 7.56 5.43 -4.55
C GLU A 102 6.83 5.72 -5.87
N ASP A 103 7.23 5.07 -6.95
CA ASP A 103 6.66 5.26 -8.28
C ASP A 103 5.63 4.17 -8.65
N GLU A 104 5.10 3.43 -7.69
CA GLU A 104 4.03 2.45 -7.93
C GLU A 104 2.73 3.11 -8.37
N VAL A 105 2.28 4.16 -7.67
CA VAL A 105 1.02 4.84 -7.97
C VAL A 105 1.04 5.50 -9.36
N PRO A 106 2.06 6.29 -9.75
CA PRO A 106 2.15 6.83 -11.11
C PRO A 106 2.17 5.76 -12.21
N ARG A 107 2.82 4.60 -11.97
CA ARG A 107 2.79 3.48 -12.93
C ARG A 107 1.38 2.90 -13.03
N ALA A 108 0.73 2.61 -11.91
CA ALA A 108 -0.62 2.06 -11.92
C ALA A 108 -1.62 3.00 -12.61
N LEU A 109 -1.50 4.32 -12.38
CA LEU A 109 -2.30 5.34 -13.07
C LEU A 109 -2.00 5.39 -14.57
N ALA A 110 -0.75 5.23 -14.99
CA ALA A 110 -0.37 5.23 -16.40
C ALA A 110 -1.03 4.08 -17.19
N ASP A 111 -1.26 2.95 -16.53
CA ASP A 111 -1.86 1.74 -17.11
C ASP A 111 -3.39 1.63 -16.90
N SER A 112 -4.03 2.66 -16.34
CA SER A 112 -5.45 2.64 -15.97
C SER A 112 -6.24 3.74 -16.68
N ASP A 113 -7.54 3.49 -16.82
CA ASP A 113 -8.50 4.56 -17.11
C ASP A 113 -8.66 5.45 -15.87
N ILE A 114 -8.77 6.76 -16.10
CA ILE A 114 -8.87 7.78 -15.06
C ILE A 114 -10.16 8.55 -15.25
N VAL A 115 -10.93 8.66 -14.18
CA VAL A 115 -12.10 9.52 -14.10
C VAL A 115 -11.66 10.89 -13.59
N VAL A 116 -11.90 11.91 -14.41
CA VAL A 116 -11.61 13.31 -14.07
C VAL A 116 -12.90 14.12 -14.08
N LEU A 117 -13.08 14.94 -13.05
CA LEU A 117 -14.21 15.88 -13.00
C LEU A 117 -13.95 17.05 -13.93
N LEU A 118 -14.95 17.45 -14.70
CA LEU A 118 -14.85 18.55 -15.65
C LEU A 118 -15.67 19.76 -15.17
N GLY A 119 -15.15 20.96 -15.47
CA GLY A 119 -15.89 22.21 -15.40
C GLY A 119 -16.89 22.36 -16.54
N ALA A 120 -17.72 23.40 -16.48
CA ALA A 120 -18.69 23.71 -17.53
C ALA A 120 -18.04 24.05 -18.89
N ASP A 121 -16.76 24.42 -18.88
CA ASP A 121 -15.93 24.69 -20.05
C ASP A 121 -15.24 23.44 -20.62
N GLY A 122 -15.46 22.27 -20.01
CA GLY A 122 -14.84 21.00 -20.39
C GLY A 122 -13.39 20.85 -19.93
N THR A 123 -12.87 21.76 -19.09
CA THR A 123 -11.52 21.63 -18.52
C THR A 123 -11.53 20.83 -17.21
N PRO A 124 -10.44 20.14 -16.84
CA PRO A 124 -10.37 19.45 -15.55
C PRO A 124 -10.62 20.40 -14.39
N ARG A 125 -11.56 20.07 -13.51
CA ARG A 125 -11.88 20.90 -12.34
C ARG A 125 -10.79 20.79 -11.29
N VAL A 126 -10.42 21.90 -10.68
CA VAL A 126 -9.54 21.92 -9.49
C VAL A 126 -10.36 21.95 -8.20
N ALA A 127 -9.81 21.37 -7.14
CA ALA A 127 -10.37 21.42 -5.79
C ALA A 127 -9.25 21.65 -4.77
N THR A 128 -9.65 22.09 -3.58
CA THR A 128 -8.77 22.18 -2.42
C THR A 128 -8.86 20.88 -1.62
N THR A 129 -7.73 20.22 -1.41
CA THR A 129 -7.60 19.05 -0.54
C THR A 129 -7.77 19.44 0.93
N PRO A 130 -8.00 18.48 1.86
CA PRO A 130 -8.19 18.79 3.28
C PRO A 130 -7.03 19.57 3.93
N ASP A 131 -5.81 19.41 3.43
CA ASP A 131 -4.59 20.13 3.84
C ASP A 131 -4.39 21.49 3.18
N GLY A 132 -5.31 21.92 2.31
CA GLY A 132 -5.27 23.23 1.66
C GLY A 132 -4.58 23.26 0.29
N THR A 133 -4.09 22.12 -0.19
CA THR A 133 -3.41 21.99 -1.49
C THR A 133 -4.42 22.08 -2.64
N ILE A 134 -4.11 22.83 -3.68
CA ILE A 134 -4.95 22.90 -4.90
C ILE A 134 -4.50 21.81 -5.87
N ALA A 135 -5.41 20.91 -6.21
CA ALA A 135 -5.14 19.77 -7.06
C ALA A 135 -6.36 19.39 -7.91
N VAL A 136 -6.13 18.65 -9.00
CA VAL A 136 -7.20 18.09 -9.85
C VAL A 136 -7.66 16.76 -9.26
N PRO A 137 -8.93 16.64 -8.81
CA PRO A 137 -9.44 15.38 -8.30
C PRO A 137 -9.51 14.35 -9.42
N VAL A 138 -8.89 13.21 -9.18
CA VAL A 138 -8.92 12.04 -10.06
C VAL A 138 -9.28 10.80 -9.26
N THR A 139 -9.95 9.88 -9.91
CA THR A 139 -10.23 8.55 -9.37
C THR A 139 -10.20 7.53 -10.50
N THR A 140 -10.21 6.25 -10.19
CA THR A 140 -10.39 5.19 -11.18
C THR A 140 -11.87 4.89 -11.36
N PRO A 141 -12.30 4.32 -12.49
CA PRO A 141 -13.63 3.74 -12.63
C PRO A 141 -13.73 2.55 -11.68
N ALA A 142 -14.11 2.81 -10.43
CA ALA A 142 -14.21 1.76 -9.43
C ALA A 142 -15.23 0.71 -9.90
N SER A 143 -14.89 -0.58 -9.73
CA SER A 143 -15.77 -1.70 -10.03
C SER A 143 -17.08 -1.68 -9.22
N ASP A 144 -17.16 -0.86 -8.17
CA ASP A 144 -18.32 -0.67 -7.30
C ASP A 144 -19.36 0.34 -7.85
N GLY A 145 -19.08 0.97 -9.01
CA GLY A 145 -20.02 1.87 -9.69
C GLY A 145 -20.06 3.30 -9.16
N ARG A 146 -19.28 3.65 -8.13
CA ARG A 146 -19.29 5.02 -7.55
C ARG A 146 -18.87 6.11 -8.53
N ALA A 147 -18.07 5.77 -9.54
CA ALA A 147 -17.70 6.69 -10.60
C ALA A 147 -18.92 7.20 -11.40
N ALA A 148 -19.98 6.40 -11.54
CA ALA A 148 -21.18 6.77 -12.30
C ALA A 148 -22.04 7.84 -11.60
N GLU A 149 -21.88 8.01 -10.28
CA GLU A 149 -22.61 9.01 -9.48
C GLU A 149 -21.89 10.37 -9.46
N LEU A 150 -20.69 10.44 -10.04
CA LEU A 150 -19.93 11.68 -10.07
C LEU A 150 -20.64 12.74 -10.94
N PRO A 151 -20.46 14.03 -10.62
CA PRO A 151 -20.84 15.14 -11.50
C PRO A 151 -20.24 15.00 -12.90
N ALA A 152 -20.47 15.99 -13.78
CA ALA A 152 -19.88 16.01 -15.13
C ALA A 152 -18.41 15.56 -15.10
N HIS A 153 -18.16 14.36 -15.64
CA HIS A 153 -16.88 13.67 -15.61
C HIS A 153 -16.57 13.09 -16.98
N SER A 154 -15.30 12.79 -17.19
CA SER A 154 -14.82 12.04 -18.35
C SER A 154 -13.94 10.91 -17.87
N VAL A 155 -14.01 9.78 -18.58
CA VAL A 155 -13.08 8.67 -18.44
C VAL A 155 -12.04 8.84 -19.54
N VAL A 156 -10.78 8.99 -19.15
CA VAL A 156 -9.66 9.29 -20.03
C VAL A 156 -8.46 8.42 -19.68
N SER A 157 -7.60 8.16 -20.65
CA SER A 157 -6.28 7.59 -20.37
C SER A 157 -5.37 8.61 -19.65
N ALA A 158 -4.28 8.13 -19.05
CA ALA A 158 -3.27 9.00 -18.45
C ALA A 158 -2.68 10.03 -19.44
N ALA A 159 -2.49 9.64 -20.70
CA ALA A 159 -1.98 10.56 -21.73
C ALA A 159 -2.99 11.67 -22.03
N GLU A 160 -4.27 11.32 -22.20
CA GLU A 160 -5.34 12.30 -22.44
C GLU A 160 -5.57 13.22 -21.24
N LEU A 161 -5.42 12.71 -20.01
CA LEU A 161 -5.44 13.54 -18.80
C LEU A 161 -4.35 14.61 -18.86
N LEU A 162 -3.11 14.23 -19.18
CA LEU A 162 -2.00 15.18 -19.28
C LEU A 162 -2.25 16.21 -20.38
N ASP A 163 -2.77 15.80 -21.54
CA ASP A 163 -3.17 16.72 -22.60
C ASP A 163 -4.25 17.71 -22.14
N LEU A 164 -5.19 17.26 -21.29
CA LEU A 164 -6.21 18.15 -20.70
C LEU A 164 -5.60 19.14 -19.69
N LEU A 165 -4.62 18.72 -18.90
CA LEU A 165 -3.90 19.59 -17.97
C LEU A 165 -3.08 20.66 -18.70
N ASP A 166 -2.37 20.27 -19.77
CA ASP A 166 -1.53 21.18 -20.56
C ASP A 166 -2.36 22.26 -21.29
N ARG A 167 -3.64 21.98 -21.54
CA ARG A 167 -4.59 22.95 -22.12
C ARG A 167 -5.16 23.95 -21.11
N ARG A 168 -4.93 23.75 -19.80
CA ARG A 168 -5.44 24.67 -18.77
C ARG A 168 -4.60 25.97 -18.76
N PRO A 169 -5.24 27.13 -18.57
CA PRO A 169 -4.54 28.40 -18.42
C PRO A 169 -3.76 28.50 -17.09
N GLU A 170 -4.14 27.69 -16.10
CA GLU A 170 -3.46 27.59 -14.80
C GLU A 170 -2.87 26.18 -14.65
N SER A 171 -1.54 26.11 -14.59
CA SER A 171 -0.76 24.86 -14.48
C SER A 171 -0.86 24.26 -13.08
N THR A 172 -2.01 23.67 -12.74
CA THR A 172 -2.09 22.79 -11.57
C THR A 172 -1.43 21.45 -11.94
N GLU A 173 -0.22 21.23 -11.44
CA GLU A 173 0.59 20.02 -11.68
C GLU A 173 0.33 18.92 -10.64
N LEU A 174 -0.71 19.06 -9.82
CA LEU A 174 -1.03 18.13 -8.74
C LEU A 174 -2.36 17.42 -9.03
N LEU A 175 -2.33 16.10 -8.94
CA LEU A 175 -3.47 15.22 -9.02
C LEU A 175 -3.83 14.79 -7.60
N TYR A 176 -5.06 14.99 -7.19
CA TYR A 176 -5.57 14.46 -5.93
C TYR A 176 -6.30 13.16 -6.21
N LEU A 177 -5.59 12.06 -6.00
CA LEU A 177 -6.13 10.72 -6.11
C LEU A 177 -6.96 10.44 -4.87
N SER A 178 -8.28 10.44 -5.05
CA SER A 178 -9.24 10.06 -4.02
C SER A 178 -9.72 8.65 -4.35
N PRO A 179 -9.01 7.59 -3.91
CA PRO A 179 -9.57 6.26 -4.04
C PRO A 179 -10.77 6.17 -3.11
N THR A 180 -11.63 5.19 -3.37
CA THR A 180 -12.80 4.86 -2.56
C THR A 180 -12.43 4.13 -1.25
N ALA A 181 -11.12 3.95 -0.99
CA ALA A 181 -10.51 3.24 0.13
C ALA A 181 -10.10 4.23 1.26
N PRO A 182 -9.48 3.78 2.38
CA PRO A 182 -9.40 4.58 3.61
C PRO A 182 -8.42 5.77 3.55
N VAL A 183 -7.65 5.91 2.47
CA VAL A 183 -6.60 6.93 2.33
C VAL A 183 -6.66 7.61 0.98
N SER A 184 -6.16 8.84 0.86
CA SER A 184 -6.04 9.58 -0.41
C SER A 184 -4.61 10.06 -0.59
N LEU A 185 -4.20 10.31 -1.84
CA LEU A 185 -2.83 10.69 -2.16
C LEU A 185 -2.79 11.87 -3.14
N VAL A 186 -1.79 12.74 -2.98
CA VAL A 186 -1.46 13.74 -4.00
C VAL A 186 -0.30 13.21 -4.84
N VAL A 187 -0.48 13.22 -6.16
CA VAL A 187 0.48 12.73 -7.14
C VAL A 187 0.86 13.88 -8.07
N GLU A 188 2.14 14.08 -8.32
CA GLU A 188 2.60 15.06 -9.29
C GLU A 188 2.34 14.58 -10.73
N ALA A 189 1.81 15.44 -11.58
CA ALA A 189 1.63 15.17 -13.00
C ALA A 189 2.98 14.87 -13.69
N ALA A 190 4.09 15.43 -13.19
CA ALA A 190 5.44 15.09 -13.64
C ALA A 190 5.80 13.61 -13.42
N ALA A 191 5.39 13.03 -12.28
CA ALA A 191 5.61 11.61 -12.01
C ALA A 191 4.82 10.72 -12.96
N LEU A 192 3.58 11.11 -13.31
CA LEU A 192 2.76 10.43 -14.30
C LEU A 192 3.38 10.52 -15.71
N ARG A 193 3.87 11.70 -16.11
CA ARG A 193 4.61 11.88 -17.37
C ARG A 193 5.84 10.96 -17.44
N HIS A 194 6.59 10.86 -16.34
CA HIS A 194 7.76 9.98 -16.26
C HIS A 194 7.37 8.49 -16.39
N ALA A 195 6.29 8.06 -15.73
CA ALA A 195 5.78 6.69 -15.83
C ALA A 195 5.40 6.32 -17.28
N LEU A 196 4.66 7.20 -17.98
CA LEU A 196 4.30 7.01 -19.39
C LEU A 196 5.53 6.97 -20.31
N GLY A 197 6.52 7.82 -20.06
CA GLY A 197 7.79 7.82 -20.81
C GLY A 197 8.54 6.49 -20.68
N ARG A 198 8.54 5.88 -19.49
CA ARG A 198 9.15 4.55 -19.28
C ARG A 198 8.35 3.42 -19.92
N ALA A 199 7.02 3.51 -19.94
CA ALA A 199 6.17 2.53 -20.61
C ALA A 199 6.36 2.55 -22.15
N ALA A 200 6.46 3.75 -22.75
CA ALA A 200 6.72 3.92 -24.18
C ALA A 200 8.15 3.50 -24.58
N GLY A 201 9.10 3.63 -23.66
CA GLY A 201 10.51 3.26 -23.85
C GLY A 201 10.87 1.87 -23.35
N GLY A 202 9.98 0.87 -23.51
CA GLY A 202 10.11 -0.50 -22.99
C GLY A 202 11.51 -1.11 -23.03
N PRO A 203 11.81 -2.08 -22.14
CA PRO A 203 13.15 -2.36 -21.64
C PRO A 203 14.17 -2.42 -22.78
N ALA A 204 15.10 -1.47 -22.79
CA ALA A 204 16.28 -1.55 -23.63
C ALA A 204 16.94 -2.89 -23.32
N ALA A 205 16.86 -3.83 -24.26
CA ALA A 205 17.45 -5.14 -24.16
C ALA A 205 18.90 -4.96 -23.70
N ALA A 206 19.19 -5.40 -22.47
CA ALA A 206 20.53 -5.44 -21.93
C ALA A 206 21.36 -6.33 -22.87
N THR A 207 22.09 -5.68 -23.76
CA THR A 207 23.02 -6.31 -24.69
C THR A 207 24.42 -5.97 -24.22
N GLY A 208 25.15 -6.98 -23.75
CA GLY A 208 26.59 -6.93 -23.46
C GLY A 208 26.92 -6.44 -22.05
N LEU A 209 27.82 -7.08 -21.32
CA LEU A 209 29.03 -7.79 -21.75
C LEU A 209 29.26 -9.08 -20.94
#